data_AF-A0A7V0W134-F1
#
_entry.id   AF-A0A7V0W134-F1
#
_cell.length_a   1.000
_cell.length_b   1.000
_cell.length_c   1.000
_cell.angle_alpha   90.00
_cell.angle_beta   90.00
_cell.angle_gamma   90.00
#
_symmetry.space_group_name_H-M   'P 1'
#
loop_
_entity.id
_entity.type
_entity.pdbx_description
1 polymer ?
#
loop_
_entity_poly.entity_id
_entity_poly.type
_entity_poly.pdbx_seq_one_letter_code
_entity_poly.pdbx_strand_id
1 'polypeptide(L)'
;MYLKKTYRKQSGRTYLVIAQKYRNPKTNISTDRTVKSLGYLDELEKEYDDPIAHFKEVARKMTEEENSERKLTLSINMDEKLSLGTDNRKNFGYAAILKIYHELGLDTFFKNKSRHENFEYNTNSIMIMLVVSRILSPGSKKKAFEEKDRYFERFNFSLADVYRSLSHFSKIATEFQRYLHAQISAKYGRNTKTIYYDVTNFYFEIDEADEFRKLGLSKEKRNDPIVQMGLAMD
;
A
#
# COMPACT_ATOMS: atom_id res chain seq x y z
N MET A 1 -21.36 -25.41 -10.09
CA MET A 1 -21.29 -26.02 -11.43
C MET A 1 -22.71 -26.16 -11.99
N TYR A 2 -22.90 -26.32 -13.30
CA TYR A 2 -24.22 -26.51 -13.91
C TYR A 2 -24.14 -27.34 -15.19
N LEU A 3 -25.24 -28.00 -15.56
CA LEU A 3 -25.37 -28.73 -16.81
C LEU A 3 -25.58 -27.75 -17.98
N LYS A 4 -24.64 -27.72 -18.92
CA LYS A 4 -24.70 -26.91 -20.14
C LYS A 4 -25.00 -27.79 -21.34
N LYS A 5 -26.06 -27.44 -22.06
CA LYS A 5 -26.45 -28.07 -23.33
C LYS A 5 -25.79 -27.29 -24.46
N THR A 6 -24.99 -27.95 -25.29
CA THR A 6 -24.36 -27.32 -26.45
C THR A 6 -24.80 -28.05 -27.71
N TYR A 7 -25.54 -27.37 -28.58
CA TYR A 7 -25.95 -27.92 -29.86
C TYR A 7 -24.83 -27.78 -30.89
N ARG A 8 -24.33 -28.90 -31.43
CA ARG A 8 -23.26 -28.89 -32.44
C ARG A 8 -23.86 -28.99 -33.84
N LYS A 9 -23.86 -27.86 -34.56
CA LYS A 9 -24.37 -27.76 -35.95
C LYS A 9 -23.71 -28.74 -36.93
N GLN A 10 -22.46 -29.15 -36.69
CA GLN A 10 -21.70 -30.08 -37.55
C GLN A 10 -22.16 -31.54 -37.43
N SER A 11 -22.63 -31.96 -36.25
CA SER A 11 -23.11 -33.33 -36.02
C SER A 11 -24.63 -33.42 -35.87
N GLY A 12 -25.34 -32.29 -35.79
CA GLY A 12 -26.79 -32.24 -35.60
C GLY A 12 -27.27 -32.66 -34.20
N ARG A 13 -26.35 -32.99 -33.29
CA ARG A 13 -26.63 -33.60 -31.98
C ARG A 13 -26.42 -32.64 -30.82
N THR A 14 -27.17 -32.84 -29.75
CA THR A 14 -27.02 -32.09 -28.49
C THR A 14 -25.95 -32.75 -27.64
N TYR A 15 -24.94 -31.99 -27.21
CA TYR A 15 -23.86 -32.47 -26.35
C TYR A 15 -24.01 -31.91 -24.93
N LEU A 16 -23.91 -32.77 -23.92
CA LEU A 16 -24.01 -32.41 -22.51
C LEU A 16 -22.62 -32.24 -21.90
N VAL A 17 -22.42 -31.12 -21.20
CA VAL A 17 -21.20 -30.86 -20.41
C VAL A 17 -21.56 -30.27 -19.05
N ILE A 18 -20.80 -30.64 -18.02
CA ILE A 18 -20.83 -29.95 -16.73
C ILE A 18 -19.85 -28.78 -16.81
N ALA A 19 -20.36 -27.56 -16.67
CA ALA A 19 -19.61 -26.33 -16.76
C ALA A 19 -19.56 -25.59 -15.41
N GLN A 20 -18.51 -24.80 -15.22
CA GLN A 20 -18.32 -23.94 -14.05
C GLN A 20 -18.00 -22.52 -14.52
N LYS A 21 -18.72 -21.53 -14.00
CA LYS A 21 -18.37 -20.11 -14.23
C LYS A 21 -17.11 -19.77 -13.46
N TYR A 22 -16.15 -19.13 -14.12
CA TYR A 22 -14.96 -18.58 -13.50
C TYR A 22 -14.63 -17.22 -14.11
N ARG A 23 -13.92 -16.37 -13.37
CA ARG A 23 -13.46 -15.08 -13.88
C ARG A 23 -12.05 -15.25 -14.42
N ASN A 24 -11.84 -14.97 -15.71
CA ASN A 24 -10.53 -15.13 -16.33
C ASN A 24 -9.56 -14.08 -15.75
N PRO A 25 -8.43 -14.49 -15.15
CA PRO A 25 -7.50 -13.57 -14.48
C PRO A 25 -6.80 -12.60 -15.43
N LYS A 26 -6.70 -12.93 -16.73
CA LYS A 26 -6.04 -12.06 -17.74
C LYS A 26 -7.00 -11.07 -18.38
N THR A 27 -8.22 -11.50 -18.71
CA THR A 27 -9.20 -10.66 -19.42
C THR A 27 -10.25 -10.04 -18.51
N ASN A 28 -10.31 -10.45 -17.24
CA ASN A 28 -11.25 -9.99 -16.22
C ASN A 28 -12.74 -10.23 -16.54
N ILE A 29 -13.04 -11.02 -17.58
CA ILE A 29 -14.40 -11.37 -18.03
C ILE A 29 -14.82 -12.70 -17.38
N SER A 30 -16.11 -12.81 -17.03
CA SER A 30 -16.70 -14.06 -16.57
C SER A 30 -16.89 -15.02 -17.75
N THR A 31 -16.21 -16.16 -17.70
CA THR A 31 -16.24 -17.22 -18.74
C THR A 31 -16.56 -18.58 -18.12
N ASP A 32 -17.07 -19.52 -18.94
CA ASP A 32 -17.31 -20.89 -18.49
C ASP A 32 -16.06 -21.76 -18.73
N ARG A 33 -15.68 -22.59 -17.74
CA ARG A 33 -14.75 -23.71 -17.90
C ARG A 33 -15.54 -25.02 -17.94
N THR A 34 -15.22 -25.90 -18.89
CA THR A 34 -15.77 -27.26 -18.92
C THR A 34 -15.06 -28.11 -17.87
N VAL A 35 -15.82 -28.66 -16.92
CA VAL A 35 -15.31 -29.53 -15.84
C VAL A 35 -15.35 -30.99 -16.28
N LYS A 36 -16.48 -31.43 -16.86
CA LYS A 36 -16.64 -32.81 -17.34
C LYS A 36 -17.48 -32.85 -18.62
N SER A 37 -17.01 -33.57 -19.62
CA SER A 37 -17.75 -33.86 -20.83
C SER A 37 -18.56 -35.14 -20.65
N LEU A 38 -19.87 -35.10 -20.86
CA LEU A 38 -20.78 -36.22 -20.57
C LEU A 38 -21.14 -37.06 -21.81
N GLY A 39 -21.14 -36.46 -23.00
CA GLY A 39 -21.48 -37.17 -24.25
C GLY A 39 -22.66 -36.55 -25.00
N TYR A 40 -23.16 -37.25 -26.02
CA TYR A 40 -24.34 -36.85 -26.79
C TYR A 40 -25.62 -37.29 -26.08
N LEU A 41 -26.65 -36.45 -26.13
CA LEU A 41 -27.94 -36.70 -25.49
C LEU A 41 -28.58 -38.00 -25.99
N ASP A 42 -28.56 -38.24 -27.30
CA ASP A 42 -29.18 -39.39 -27.96
C ASP A 42 -28.56 -40.74 -27.56
N GLU A 43 -27.30 -40.74 -27.10
CA GLU A 43 -26.62 -41.93 -26.58
C GLU A 43 -26.96 -42.15 -25.10
N LEU A 44 -27.12 -41.06 -24.36
CA LEU A 44 -27.44 -41.09 -22.92
C LEU A 44 -28.92 -41.40 -22.66
N GLU A 45 -29.84 -41.04 -23.57
CA GLU A 45 -31.26 -41.42 -23.52
C GLU A 45 -31.49 -42.94 -23.67
N LYS A 46 -30.48 -43.71 -24.09
CA LYS A 46 -30.56 -45.17 -24.16
C LYS A 46 -30.19 -45.88 -22.85
N GLU A 47 -29.41 -45.20 -21.99
CA GLU A 47 -28.96 -45.75 -20.71
C GLU A 47 -29.75 -45.18 -19.52
N TYR A 48 -30.38 -44.01 -19.66
CA TYR A 48 -31.06 -43.33 -18.56
C TYR A 48 -32.44 -42.82 -19.02
N ASP A 49 -33.47 -43.06 -18.20
CA ASP A 49 -34.85 -42.61 -18.46
C ASP A 49 -34.98 -41.07 -18.52
N ASP A 50 -34.21 -40.33 -17.71
CA ASP A 50 -34.05 -38.87 -17.83
C ASP A 50 -32.59 -38.44 -17.58
N PRO A 51 -31.76 -38.39 -18.63
CA PRO A 51 -30.35 -38.02 -18.52
C PRO A 51 -30.16 -36.59 -18.00
N ILE A 52 -31.09 -35.69 -18.28
CA ILE A 52 -30.96 -34.26 -17.95
C ILE A 52 -31.15 -34.06 -16.45
N ALA A 53 -32.15 -34.70 -15.85
CA ALA A 53 -32.36 -34.66 -14.41
C ALA A 53 -31.20 -35.30 -13.65
N HIS A 54 -30.74 -36.47 -14.11
CA HIS A 54 -29.63 -37.20 -13.48
C HIS A 54 -28.33 -36.36 -13.47
N PHE A 55 -27.91 -35.81 -14.61
CA PHE A 55 -26.68 -35.02 -14.68
C PHE A 55 -26.78 -33.63 -14.05
N LYS A 56 -27.99 -33.09 -13.90
CA LYS A 56 -28.24 -31.88 -13.10
C LYS A 56 -28.01 -32.13 -11.61
N GLU A 57 -28.45 -33.29 -11.11
CA GLU A 57 -28.22 -33.70 -9.71
C GLU A 57 -26.74 -33.99 -9.44
N VAL A 58 -26.04 -34.63 -10.39
CA VAL A 58 -24.58 -34.81 -10.34
C VAL A 58 -23.84 -33.47 -10.30
N ALA A 59 -24.24 -32.50 -11.14
CA ALA A 59 -23.65 -31.15 -11.10
C ALA A 59 -23.92 -30.42 -9.78
N ARG A 60 -25.06 -30.68 -9.12
CA ARG A 60 -25.37 -30.14 -7.79
C ARG A 60 -24.45 -30.75 -6.73
N LYS A 61 -24.33 -32.07 -6.67
CA LYS A 61 -23.41 -32.78 -5.74
C LYS A 61 -21.97 -32.31 -5.90
N MET A 62 -21.48 -32.20 -7.13
CA MET A 62 -20.13 -31.67 -7.40
C MET A 62 -19.93 -30.22 -6.92
N THR A 63 -21.00 -29.40 -6.91
CA THR A 63 -20.93 -28.03 -6.39
C THR A 63 -20.90 -28.00 -4.87
N GLU A 64 -21.62 -28.91 -4.22
CA GLU A 64 -21.62 -29.07 -2.76
C GLU A 64 -20.27 -29.59 -2.27
N GLU A 65 -19.66 -30.57 -2.96
CA GLU A 65 -18.31 -31.07 -2.70
C GLU A 65 -17.26 -29.96 -2.83
N GLU A 66 -17.24 -29.22 -3.95
CA GLU A 66 -16.27 -28.12 -4.13
C GLU A 66 -16.45 -27.00 -3.08
N ASN A 67 -17.69 -26.68 -2.70
CA ASN A 67 -17.95 -25.71 -1.64
C ASN A 67 -17.51 -26.22 -0.25
N SER A 68 -17.58 -27.53 -0.02
CA SER A 68 -17.07 -28.15 1.20
C SER A 68 -15.54 -28.13 1.27
N GLU A 69 -14.87 -28.30 0.14
CA GLU A 69 -13.41 -28.22 -0.01
C GLU A 69 -12.88 -26.78 0.02
N ARG A 70 -13.69 -25.79 -0.36
CA ARG A 70 -13.40 -24.35 -0.22
C ARG A 70 -13.42 -23.83 1.22
N LYS A 71 -13.36 -24.72 2.21
CA LYS A 71 -13.21 -24.34 3.61
C LYS A 71 -11.72 -24.24 3.94
N LEU A 72 -11.28 -23.02 4.22
CA LEU A 72 -9.95 -22.78 4.75
C LEU A 72 -9.95 -23.11 6.26
N THR A 73 -9.43 -24.27 6.63
CA THR A 73 -9.25 -24.62 8.05
C THR A 73 -7.93 -24.04 8.53
N LEU A 74 -8.00 -22.95 9.31
CA LEU A 74 -6.85 -22.41 10.03
C LEU A 74 -6.66 -23.20 11.32
N SER A 75 -5.69 -24.12 11.33
CA SER A 75 -5.24 -24.75 12.57
C SER A 75 -4.20 -23.85 13.22
N ILE A 76 -4.52 -23.29 14.39
CA ILE A 76 -3.61 -22.46 15.19
C ILE A 76 -3.23 -23.29 16.41
N ASN A 77 -1.94 -23.57 16.58
CA ASN A 77 -1.44 -24.25 17.76
C ASN A 77 -1.30 -23.22 18.90
N MET A 78 -2.17 -23.30 19.91
CA MET A 78 -2.14 -22.40 21.07
C MET A 78 -0.94 -22.65 22.00
N ASP A 79 -0.29 -23.81 21.88
CA ASP A 79 0.92 -24.17 22.64
C ASP A 79 2.21 -23.75 21.91
N GLU A 80 2.09 -23.22 20.67
CA GLU A 80 3.23 -22.73 19.91
C GLU A 80 3.86 -21.52 20.62
N LYS A 81 5.12 -21.68 21.01
CA LYS A 81 5.91 -20.61 21.60
C LYS A 81 6.61 -19.83 20.50
N LEU A 82 6.63 -18.51 20.64
CA LEU A 82 7.45 -17.64 19.79
C LEU A 82 8.91 -18.08 19.85
N SER A 83 9.57 -18.15 18.70
CA SER A 83 11.00 -18.45 18.65
C SER A 83 11.79 -17.34 19.33
N LEU A 84 12.86 -17.72 20.03
CA LEU A 84 13.73 -16.76 20.72
C LEU A 84 14.26 -15.72 19.73
N GLY A 85 14.08 -14.44 20.06
CA GLY A 85 14.50 -13.32 19.21
C GLY A 85 13.50 -12.87 18.16
N THR A 86 12.30 -13.47 18.08
CA THR A 86 11.22 -12.89 17.26
C THR A 86 10.59 -11.70 17.96
N ASP A 87 10.72 -10.51 17.34
CA ASP A 87 10.00 -9.31 17.72
C ASP A 87 9.09 -8.88 16.55
N ASN A 88 7.88 -9.44 16.52
CA ASN A 88 6.84 -9.05 15.55
C ASN A 88 5.97 -7.89 16.07
N ARG A 89 6.44 -7.12 17.05
CA ARG A 89 5.69 -5.97 17.54
C ARG A 89 5.61 -4.89 16.46
N LYS A 90 4.38 -4.47 16.19
CA LYS A 90 4.06 -3.38 15.29
C LYS A 90 3.45 -2.23 16.09
N ASN A 91 3.87 -1.02 15.78
CA ASN A 91 3.26 0.19 16.34
C ASN A 91 2.00 0.49 15.52
N PHE A 92 0.82 0.47 16.15
CA PHE A 92 -0.45 0.85 15.52
C PHE A 92 -0.79 2.35 15.67
N GLY A 93 -0.17 3.04 16.64
CA GLY A 93 -0.41 4.46 16.93
C GLY A 93 -0.10 5.40 15.77
N TYR A 94 0.74 4.98 14.82
CA TYR A 94 1.00 5.73 13.59
C TYR A 94 -0.25 5.95 12.72
N ALA A 95 -1.30 5.14 12.88
CA ALA A 95 -2.56 5.32 12.16
C ALA A 95 -3.21 6.68 12.43
N ALA A 96 -3.04 7.24 13.64
CA ALA A 96 -3.52 8.58 13.97
C ALA A 96 -2.80 9.66 13.14
N ILE A 97 -1.49 9.49 12.93
CA ILE A 97 -0.69 10.38 12.08
C ILE A 97 -1.11 10.25 10.62
N LEU A 98 -1.32 9.02 10.14
CA LEU A 98 -1.80 8.78 8.79
C LEU A 98 -3.18 9.39 8.54
N LYS A 99 -4.08 9.35 9.52
CA LYS A 99 -5.38 10.02 9.41
C LYS A 99 -5.18 11.51 9.10
N ILE A 100 -4.34 12.20 9.85
CA ILE A 100 -4.04 13.64 9.63
C ILE A 100 -3.34 13.86 8.29
N TYR A 101 -2.48 12.94 7.86
CA TYR A 101 -1.78 12.99 6.58
C TYR A 101 -2.73 12.88 5.36
N HIS A 102 -3.81 12.11 5.47
CA HIS A 102 -4.82 11.88 4.42
C HIS A 102 -6.01 12.85 4.48
N GLU A 103 -6.43 13.25 5.69
CA GLU A 103 -6.88 14.63 5.92
C GLU A 103 -5.74 15.57 5.47
N LEU A 104 -5.75 16.90 5.46
CA LEU A 104 -4.68 17.68 4.75
C LEU A 104 -4.33 17.34 3.26
N GLY A 105 -4.71 16.21 2.66
CA GLY A 105 -4.46 15.83 1.26
C GLY A 105 -2.99 15.58 0.89
N LEU A 106 -2.11 15.28 1.86
CA LEU A 106 -0.67 15.20 1.60
C LEU A 106 -0.30 14.07 0.64
N ASP A 107 -1.02 12.94 0.72
CA ASP A 107 -0.76 11.81 -0.16
C ASP A 107 -1.01 12.16 -1.63
N THR A 108 -2.03 12.96 -1.89
CA THR A 108 -2.36 13.44 -3.24
C THR A 108 -1.31 14.43 -3.73
N PHE A 109 -0.88 15.36 -2.86
CA PHE A 109 0.18 16.31 -3.19
C PHE A 109 1.47 15.61 -3.63
N PHE A 110 2.00 14.69 -2.81
CA PHE A 110 3.28 14.02 -3.12
C PHE A 110 3.17 13.09 -4.33
N LYS A 111 2.05 12.35 -4.48
CA LYS A 111 1.80 11.54 -5.68
C LYS A 111 1.77 12.39 -6.95
N ASN A 112 1.16 13.57 -6.90
CA ASN A 112 1.07 14.47 -8.06
C ASN A 112 2.44 15.05 -8.43
N LYS A 113 3.25 15.43 -7.44
CA LYS A 113 4.58 15.99 -7.67
C LYS A 113 5.57 14.99 -8.25
N SER A 114 5.37 13.70 -8.03
CA SER A 114 6.20 12.66 -8.64
C SER A 114 5.75 12.19 -10.02
N ARG A 115 4.59 12.64 -10.55
CA ARG A 115 4.05 12.09 -11.83
C ARG A 115 4.92 12.33 -13.05
N HIS A 116 5.65 13.45 -13.07
CA HIS A 116 6.51 13.84 -14.18
C HIS A 116 7.98 13.48 -13.96
N GLU A 117 8.27 12.77 -12.87
CA GLU A 117 9.61 12.38 -12.49
C GLU A 117 9.81 10.89 -12.80
N ASN A 118 11.01 10.52 -13.24
CA ASN A 118 11.34 9.14 -13.60
C ASN A 118 11.76 8.32 -12.37
N PHE A 119 10.92 8.27 -11.33
CA PHE A 119 11.21 7.49 -10.12
C PHE A 119 10.74 6.04 -10.27
N GLU A 120 11.62 5.10 -9.92
CA GLU A 120 11.29 3.67 -9.81
C GLU A 120 10.67 3.32 -8.43
N TYR A 121 10.55 4.31 -7.55
CA TYR A 121 10.07 4.18 -6.18
C TYR A 121 8.95 5.18 -5.87
N ASN A 122 8.16 4.88 -4.84
CA ASN A 122 7.04 5.72 -4.43
C ASN A 122 7.49 6.79 -3.42
N THR A 123 7.64 8.03 -3.89
CA THR A 123 8.03 9.19 -3.05
C THR A 123 7.05 9.47 -1.92
N ASN A 124 5.74 9.29 -2.13
CA ASN A 124 4.75 9.44 -1.08
C ASN A 124 4.94 8.40 0.05
N SER A 125 5.25 7.16 -0.32
CA SER A 125 5.53 6.11 0.66
C SER A 125 6.76 6.44 1.51
N ILE A 126 7.82 6.99 0.88
CA ILE A 126 9.00 7.48 1.59
C ILE A 126 8.63 8.65 2.53
N MET A 127 7.83 9.62 2.06
CA MET A 127 7.43 10.76 2.89
C MET A 127 6.60 10.33 4.10
N ILE A 128 5.66 9.40 3.93
CA ILE A 128 4.89 8.80 5.04
C ILE A 128 5.85 8.22 6.10
N MET A 129 6.81 7.39 5.67
CA MET A 129 7.81 6.81 6.59
C MET A 129 8.57 7.90 7.35
N LEU A 130 9.01 8.95 6.64
CA LEU A 130 9.78 10.04 7.23
C LEU A 130 8.97 10.88 8.23
N VAL A 131 7.72 11.20 7.93
CA VAL A 131 6.82 11.96 8.82
C VAL A 131 6.49 11.14 10.06
N VAL A 132 6.09 9.89 9.88
CA VAL A 132 5.74 8.99 10.99
C VAL A 132 6.95 8.78 11.91
N SER A 133 8.12 8.46 11.34
CA SER A 133 9.34 8.30 12.14
C SER A 133 9.73 9.59 12.85
N ARG A 134 9.62 10.76 12.20
CA ARG A 134 9.95 12.05 12.83
C ARG A 134 9.12 12.33 14.09
N ILE A 135 7.87 11.88 14.13
CA ILE A 135 6.96 12.09 15.26
C ILE A 135 7.13 11.00 16.33
N LEU A 136 7.21 9.73 15.95
CA LEU A 136 7.17 8.61 16.91
C LEU A 136 8.55 8.12 17.37
N SER A 137 9.58 8.24 16.53
CA SER A 137 10.95 7.80 16.82
C SER A 137 11.94 8.73 16.12
N PRO A 138 12.10 9.98 16.62
CA PRO A 138 12.95 10.98 15.99
C PRO A 138 14.38 10.43 15.77
N GLY A 139 14.95 10.72 14.61
CA GLY A 139 16.26 10.20 14.25
C GLY A 139 16.72 10.59 12.84
N SER A 140 17.78 9.92 12.39
CA SER A 140 18.31 10.07 11.03
C SER A 140 17.38 9.45 9.99
N LYS A 141 17.56 9.84 8.72
CA LYS A 141 16.82 9.22 7.59
C LYS A 141 17.14 7.72 7.47
N LYS A 142 18.38 7.34 7.79
CA LYS A 142 18.83 5.95 7.90
C LYS A 142 18.08 5.19 8.99
N LYS A 143 17.99 5.74 10.20
CA LYS A 143 17.24 5.12 11.30
C LYS A 143 15.75 4.95 10.94
N ALA A 144 15.15 5.96 10.31
CA ALA A 144 13.77 5.86 9.83
C ALA A 144 13.57 4.69 8.84
N PHE A 145 14.55 4.47 7.94
CA PHE A 145 14.56 3.35 7.01
C PHE A 145 14.74 2.00 7.71
N GLU A 146 15.69 1.89 8.65
CA GLU A 146 15.95 0.67 9.42
C GLU A 146 14.76 0.29 10.31
N GLU A 147 14.02 1.27 10.80
CA GLU A 147 12.85 1.07 11.67
C GLU A 147 11.52 1.02 10.90
N LYS A 148 11.54 1.09 9.55
CA LYS A 148 10.32 1.15 8.72
C LYS A 148 9.40 -0.05 8.93
N ASP A 149 9.99 -1.21 9.26
CA ASP A 149 9.26 -2.45 9.49
C ASP A 149 8.59 -2.50 10.88
N ARG A 150 8.66 -1.43 11.69
CA ARG A 150 7.84 -1.31 12.92
C ARG A 150 6.37 -1.00 12.62
N TYR A 151 6.03 -0.62 11.40
CA TYR A 151 4.66 -0.25 11.00
C TYR A 151 4.03 -1.35 10.13
N PHE A 152 2.71 -1.26 9.93
CA PHE A 152 1.98 -2.20 9.05
C PHE A 152 2.06 -1.82 7.57
N GLU A 153 2.61 -0.65 7.25
CA GLU A 153 2.81 -0.21 5.87
C GLU A 153 3.84 -1.06 5.13
N ARG A 154 3.58 -1.26 3.84
CA ARG A 154 4.53 -1.93 2.93
C ARG A 154 5.47 -0.91 2.32
N PHE A 155 6.49 -0.53 3.08
CA PHE A 155 7.57 0.33 2.60
C PHE A 155 8.52 -0.46 1.70
N ASN A 156 8.23 -0.45 0.39
CA ASN A 156 9.02 -1.10 -0.66
C ASN A 156 9.88 -0.08 -1.42
N PHE A 157 11.06 0.21 -0.88
CA PHE A 157 12.10 1.05 -1.47
C PHE A 157 13.42 0.75 -0.77
N SER A 158 14.54 1.16 -1.37
CA SER A 158 15.88 1.04 -0.77
C SER A 158 16.27 2.30 0.02
N LEU A 159 17.31 2.19 0.84
CA LEU A 159 17.89 3.36 1.53
C LEU A 159 18.40 4.40 0.51
N ALA A 160 18.94 3.95 -0.63
CA ALA A 160 19.38 4.84 -1.69
C ALA A 160 18.22 5.64 -2.29
N ASP A 161 17.04 5.05 -2.41
CA ASP A 161 15.83 5.76 -2.85
C ASP A 161 15.40 6.82 -1.85
N VAL A 162 15.49 6.54 -0.54
CA VAL A 162 15.24 7.54 0.50
C VAL A 162 16.15 8.75 0.30
N TYR A 163 17.45 8.55 0.07
CA TYR A 163 18.36 9.67 -0.17
C TYR A 163 18.11 10.39 -1.49
N ARG A 164 17.87 9.67 -2.59
CA ARG A 164 17.52 10.27 -3.89
C ARG A 164 16.26 11.12 -3.81
N SER A 165 15.28 10.70 -3.02
CA SER A 165 14.03 11.44 -2.84
C SER A 165 14.20 12.80 -2.15
N LEU A 166 15.26 12.98 -1.34
CA LEU A 166 15.50 14.23 -0.61
C LEU A 166 15.71 15.43 -1.54
N SER A 167 16.41 15.21 -2.65
CA SER A 167 16.61 16.25 -3.67
C SER A 167 15.29 16.68 -4.31
N HIS A 168 14.39 15.72 -4.56
CA HIS A 168 13.05 16.02 -5.06
C HIS A 168 12.21 16.79 -4.02
N PHE A 169 12.22 16.36 -2.76
CA PHE A 169 11.52 17.08 -1.69
C PHE A 169 12.03 18.50 -1.49
N SER A 170 13.34 18.72 -1.61
CA SER A 170 13.95 20.05 -1.57
C SER A 170 13.40 20.96 -2.68
N LYS A 171 13.33 20.46 -3.93
CA LYS A 171 12.80 21.21 -5.08
C LYS A 171 11.36 21.67 -4.86
N ILE A 172 10.52 20.85 -4.22
CA ILE A 172 9.10 21.14 -4.00
C ILE A 172 8.81 21.76 -2.62
N ALA A 173 9.82 22.01 -1.79
CA ALA A 173 9.64 22.37 -0.37
C ALA A 173 8.80 23.64 -0.17
N THR A 174 9.09 24.71 -0.92
CA THR A 174 8.36 25.98 -0.82
C THR A 174 6.90 25.83 -1.24
N GLU A 175 6.64 25.07 -2.30
CA GLU A 175 5.28 24.80 -2.75
C GLU A 175 4.53 23.93 -1.75
N PHE A 176 5.19 22.93 -1.18
CA PHE A 176 4.63 22.08 -0.13
C PHE A 176 4.23 22.91 1.10
N GLN A 177 5.07 23.84 1.56
CA GLN A 177 4.75 24.73 2.68
C GLN A 177 3.49 25.56 2.39
N ARG A 178 3.36 26.11 1.17
CA ARG A 178 2.15 26.85 0.75
C ARG A 178 0.92 25.96 0.71
N TYR A 179 1.04 24.75 0.17
CA TYR A 179 -0.05 23.78 0.13
C TYR A 179 -0.51 23.41 1.54
N LEU A 180 0.44 23.07 2.43
CA LEU A 180 0.15 22.70 3.80
C LEU A 180 -0.51 23.85 4.57
N HIS A 181 -0.01 25.07 4.40
CA HIS A 181 -0.63 26.27 4.98
C HIS A 181 -2.09 26.45 4.52
N ALA A 182 -2.36 26.31 3.22
CA ALA A 182 -3.71 26.41 2.68
C ALA A 182 -4.64 25.32 3.23
N GLN A 183 -4.15 24.09 3.34
CA GLN A 183 -4.91 22.96 3.88
C GLN A 183 -5.23 23.11 5.37
N ILE A 184 -4.26 23.54 6.18
CA ILE A 184 -4.47 23.82 7.60
C ILE A 184 -5.47 24.96 7.77
N SER A 185 -5.27 26.07 7.06
CA SER A 185 -6.14 27.25 7.16
C SER A 185 -7.59 26.93 6.76
N ALA A 186 -7.78 26.12 5.72
CA ALA A 186 -9.12 25.74 5.27
C ALA A 186 -9.83 24.75 6.21
N LYS A 187 -9.10 23.83 6.85
CA LYS A 187 -9.69 22.76 7.67
C LYS A 187 -9.84 23.12 9.15
N TYR A 188 -8.86 23.84 9.69
CA TYR A 188 -8.76 24.13 11.12
C TYR A 188 -8.82 25.62 11.44
N GLY A 189 -8.72 26.49 10.42
CA GLY A 189 -8.51 27.92 10.62
C GLY A 189 -7.08 28.24 11.06
N ARG A 190 -6.76 29.54 11.09
CA ARG A 190 -5.50 30.09 11.59
C ARG A 190 -5.74 31.41 12.30
N ASN A 191 -5.02 31.68 13.38
CA ASN A 191 -5.17 32.89 14.17
C ASN A 191 -3.81 33.55 14.39
N THR A 192 -3.43 34.43 13.49
CA THR A 192 -2.13 35.12 13.53
C THR A 192 -2.10 36.34 14.48
N LYS A 193 -3.05 36.46 15.42
CA LYS A 193 -3.04 37.55 16.43
C LYS A 193 -1.82 37.46 17.36
N THR A 194 -1.41 36.24 17.69
CA THR A 194 -0.20 35.95 18.45
C THR A 194 0.64 35.02 17.62
N ILE A 195 1.93 35.32 17.49
CA ILE A 195 2.87 34.46 16.77
C ILE A 195 3.96 34.05 17.74
N TYR A 196 4.13 32.75 17.91
CA TYR A 196 5.26 32.16 18.62
C TYR A 196 6.43 32.05 17.63
N TYR A 197 7.57 32.61 18.01
CA TYR A 197 8.79 32.55 17.22
C TYR A 197 9.85 31.79 18.01
N ASP A 198 10.42 30.78 17.38
CA ASP A 198 11.55 30.03 17.91
C ASP A 198 12.65 29.91 16.84
N VAL A 199 13.90 29.77 17.28
CA VAL A 199 15.05 29.64 16.39
C VAL A 199 15.80 28.37 16.75
N THR A 200 15.92 27.47 15.77
CA THR A 200 16.73 26.26 15.92
C THR A 200 18.04 26.39 15.17
N ASN A 201 19.11 25.84 15.74
CA ASN A 201 20.45 25.86 15.17
C ASN A 201 20.79 24.50 14.56
N PHE A 202 21.25 24.50 13.31
CA PHE A 202 21.88 23.36 12.66
C PHE A 202 23.38 23.57 12.63
N TYR A 203 24.12 22.64 13.22
CA TYR A 203 25.57 22.63 13.25
C TYR A 203 26.11 21.77 12.10
N PHE A 204 27.17 22.24 11.47
CA PHE A 204 27.81 21.53 10.36
C PHE A 204 29.29 21.33 10.64
N GLU A 205 29.79 20.17 10.26
CA GLU A 205 31.23 19.94 10.11
C GLU A 205 31.54 20.08 8.62
N ILE A 206 32.29 21.12 8.25
CA ILE A 206 32.74 21.37 6.88
C ILE A 206 34.18 21.82 6.90
N ASP A 207 34.95 21.39 5.90
CA ASP A 207 36.34 21.78 5.76
C ASP A 207 36.48 23.23 5.28
N GLU A 208 35.58 23.68 4.40
CA GLU A 208 35.56 25.02 3.83
C GLU A 208 34.21 25.71 4.03
N ALA A 209 34.24 26.96 4.50
CA ALA A 209 33.04 27.77 4.67
C ALA A 209 32.47 28.19 3.31
N ASP A 210 31.14 28.26 3.22
CA ASP A 210 30.43 28.75 2.03
C ASP A 210 29.49 29.92 2.37
N GLU A 211 28.76 30.43 1.36
CA GLU A 211 27.86 31.57 1.55
C GLU A 211 26.75 31.31 2.58
N PHE A 212 26.33 30.05 2.73
CA PHE A 212 25.23 29.64 3.59
C PHE A 212 25.70 29.15 4.96
N ARG A 213 26.82 28.42 5.02
CA ARG A 213 27.44 27.84 6.21
C ARG A 213 28.72 28.61 6.53
N LYS A 214 28.57 29.69 7.30
CA LYS A 214 29.67 30.55 7.73
C LYS A 214 30.10 30.24 9.16
N LEU A 215 31.41 30.25 9.39
CA LEU A 215 31.99 30.24 10.74
C LEU A 215 31.54 31.51 11.48
N GLY A 216 31.11 31.37 12.72
CA GLY A 216 30.58 32.49 13.50
C GLY A 216 30.62 32.24 14.99
N LEU A 217 30.45 33.31 15.78
CA LEU A 217 30.43 33.19 17.24
C LEU A 217 29.15 32.48 17.70
N SER A 218 29.29 31.27 18.23
CA SER A 218 28.22 30.59 18.97
C SER A 218 28.21 31.00 20.45
N LYS A 219 27.02 31.09 21.06
CA LYS A 219 26.88 31.26 22.52
C LYS A 219 27.56 30.12 23.30
N GLU A 220 27.71 28.96 22.67
CA GLU A 220 28.37 27.78 23.22
C GLU A 220 29.90 27.77 22.99
N LYS A 221 30.47 28.87 22.46
CA LYS A 221 31.90 29.01 22.10
C LYS A 221 32.41 27.95 21.12
N ARG A 222 31.52 27.38 20.31
CA ARG A 222 31.89 26.55 19.16
C ARG A 222 32.13 27.45 17.95
N ASN A 223 33.18 27.15 17.20
CA ASN A 223 33.53 27.88 15.97
C ASN A 223 32.91 27.24 14.72
N ASP A 224 32.24 26.08 14.87
CA ASP A 224 31.61 25.37 13.75
C ASP A 224 30.54 26.23 13.07
N PRO A 225 30.35 26.08 11.74
CA PRO A 225 29.31 26.80 11.03
C PRO A 225 27.92 26.48 11.56
N ILE A 226 27.12 27.54 11.71
CA ILE A 226 25.74 27.45 12.19
C ILE A 226 24.81 27.99 11.10
N VAL A 227 23.80 27.19 10.76
CA VAL A 227 22.63 27.65 10.00
C VAL A 227 21.45 27.69 10.94
N GLN A 228 20.78 28.84 11.01
CA GLN A 228 19.60 29.01 11.85
C GLN A 228 18.33 28.86 11.03
N MET A 229 17.36 28.13 11.56
CA MET A 229 16.01 28.08 11.02
C MET A 229 15.07 28.76 12.00
N GLY A 230 14.53 29.90 11.58
CA GLY A 230 13.43 30.56 12.28
C GLY A 230 12.12 29.83 12.01
N LEU A 231 11.42 29.46 13.08
CA LEU A 231 10.11 28.87 13.06
C LEU A 231 9.11 29.88 13.63
N ALA A 232 8.17 30.32 12.79
CA ALA A 232 7.04 31.14 13.22
C ALA A 232 5.76 30.29 13.19
N MET A 233 5.06 30.22 14.32
CA MET A 233 3.80 29.50 14.47
C MET A 233 2.71 30.43 15.00
N ASP A 234 1.50 30.28 14.48
CA ASP A 234 0.30 31.02 14.88
C ASP A 234 -0.51 30.29 15.96
#